data_AF-A0A528CAC6-F1
#
_entry.id   AF-A0A528CAC6-F1
#
_cell.length_a   1.000
_cell.length_b   1.000
_cell.length_c   1.000
_cell.angle_alpha   90.00
_cell.angle_beta   90.00
_cell.angle_gamma   90.00
#
_symmetry.space_group_name_H-M   'P 1'
#
loop_
_entity.id
_entity.type
_entity.pdbx_description
1 polymer ?
#
loop_
_entity_poly.entity_id
_entity_poly.type
_entity_poly.pdbx_seq_one_letter_code
_entity_poly.pdbx_strand_id
1 'polypeptide(L)' 'IPAWKIAPALAYGNTIVFKPAELVPESAWTIVDILHRTGLPKGVLNLVMGKGSVVGQAMLDSPDLNAITFT' A
#
# COMPACT_ATOMS: atom_id res chain seq x y z
N ILE A 1 -6.00 -9.17 5.75
CA ILE A 1 -6.38 -7.74 5.86
C ILE A 1 -5.92 -6.91 4.66
N PRO A 2 -4.64 -6.91 4.21
CA PRO A 2 -4.19 -6.04 3.11
C PRO A 2 -5.00 -6.22 1.82
N ALA A 3 -5.28 -7.47 1.43
CA ALA A 3 -6.08 -7.79 0.24
C ALA A 3 -7.47 -7.13 0.26
N TRP A 4 -8.12 -7.06 1.43
CA TRP A 4 -9.47 -6.48 1.57
C TRP A 4 -9.50 -4.96 1.38
N LYS A 5 -8.35 -4.30 1.45
CA LYS A 5 -8.23 -2.86 1.21
C LYS A 5 -7.69 -2.57 -0.20
N ILE A 6 -6.68 -3.33 -0.62
CA ILE A 6 -6.04 -3.16 -1.92
C ILE A 6 -7.01 -3.51 -3.06
N ALA A 7 -7.72 -4.64 -2.98
CA ALA A 7 -8.61 -5.08 -4.05
C ALA A 7 -9.73 -4.07 -4.37
N PRO A 8 -10.53 -3.56 -3.41
CA PRO A 8 -11.53 -2.55 -3.73
C PRO A 8 -10.90 -1.22 -4.17
N ALA A 9 -9.79 -0.78 -3.57
CA ALA A 9 -9.13 0.45 -3.99
C ALA A 9 -8.73 0.40 -5.48
N LEU A 10 -8.16 -0.73 -5.94
CA LEU A 10 -7.86 -0.97 -7.34
C LEU A 10 -9.12 -1.03 -8.21
N ALA A 11 -10.17 -1.74 -7.76
CA ALA A 11 -11.42 -1.87 -8.51
C ALA A 11 -12.12 -0.52 -8.76
N TYR A 12 -11.97 0.42 -7.83
CA TYR A 12 -12.48 1.79 -7.97
C TYR A 12 -11.50 2.76 -8.66
N GLY A 13 -10.39 2.25 -9.22
CA GLY A 13 -9.46 3.05 -10.02
C GLY A 13 -8.48 3.92 -9.23
N ASN A 14 -8.27 3.62 -7.93
CA ASN A 14 -7.31 4.36 -7.11
C ASN A 14 -5.87 3.87 -7.35
N THR A 15 -4.92 4.78 -7.20
CA THR A 15 -3.52 4.41 -6.94
C THR A 15 -3.29 4.26 -5.45
N ILE A 16 -2.33 3.42 -5.06
CA ILE A 16 -2.15 2.99 -3.68
C ILE A 16 -0.69 3.10 -3.28
N VAL A 17 -0.44 3.72 -2.14
CA VAL A 17 0.81 3.60 -1.39
C VAL A 17 0.55 2.72 -0.18
N PHE A 18 1.11 1.52 -0.18
CA PHE A 18 0.91 0.53 0.86
C PHE A 18 2.13 0.48 1.78
N LYS A 19 1.91 0.82 3.07
CA LYS A 19 2.89 0.60 4.14
C LYS A 19 2.39 -0.50 5.09
N PRO A 20 3.05 -1.67 5.15
CA PRO A 20 2.64 -2.75 6.03
C PRO A 20 3.20 -2.62 7.45
N ALA A 21 2.72 -3.49 8.34
CA ALA A 21 3.31 -3.66 9.66
C ALA A 21 4.70 -4.32 9.58
N GLU A 22 5.63 -3.87 10.41
CA GLU A 22 7.03 -4.34 10.43
C GLU A 22 7.16 -5.80 10.88
N LEU A 23 6.17 -6.35 11.57
CA LEU A 23 6.17 -7.73 12.08
C LEU A 23 5.91 -8.76 10.97
N VAL A 24 5.25 -8.37 9.87
CA VAL A 24 4.83 -9.28 8.80
C VAL A 24 5.23 -8.77 7.39
N PRO A 25 6.51 -8.41 7.18
CA PRO A 25 6.93 -7.73 5.96
C PRO A 25 6.85 -8.64 4.73
N GLU A 26 7.10 -9.94 4.88
CA GLU A 26 7.15 -10.90 3.77
C GLU A 26 5.78 -11.17 3.17
N SER A 27 4.73 -11.29 4.00
CA SER A 27 3.35 -11.42 3.52
C SER A 27 2.92 -10.22 2.70
N ALA A 28 3.32 -9.01 3.12
CA ALA A 28 3.03 -7.77 2.42
C ALA A 28 3.83 -7.64 1.12
N TRP A 29 5.09 -8.06 1.12
CA TRP A 29 5.91 -8.09 -0.08
C TRP A 29 5.35 -9.07 -1.11
N THR A 30 5.02 -10.29 -0.68
CA THR A 30 4.53 -11.37 -1.54
C THR A 30 3.25 -10.99 -2.30
N ILE A 31 2.28 -10.36 -1.63
CA ILE A 31 1.04 -9.95 -2.31
C ILE A 31 1.31 -8.85 -3.35
N VAL A 32 2.23 -7.92 -3.07
CA VAL A 32 2.59 -6.86 -4.04
C VAL A 32 3.35 -7.45 -5.23
N ASP A 33 4.30 -8.37 -4.99
CA ASP A 33 5.05 -9.07 -6.04
C ASP A 33 4.11 -9.81 -7.00
N ILE A 34 3.16 -10.59 -6.44
CA ILE A 34 2.16 -11.31 -7.24
C ILE A 34 1.38 -10.33 -8.12
N LEU A 35 0.89 -9.22 -7.56
CA LEU A 35 0.10 -8.25 -8.32
C LEU A 35 0.92 -7.58 -9.44
N HIS A 36 2.16 -7.20 -9.17
CA HIS A 36 3.05 -6.65 -10.20
C HIS A 36 3.32 -7.65 -11.32
N ARG A 37 3.56 -8.92 -10.99
CA ARG A 37 3.80 -9.99 -11.98
C ARG A 37 2.56 -10.31 -12.82
N THR A 38 1.36 -10.02 -12.33
CA THR A 38 0.10 -10.21 -13.09
C THR A 38 -0.22 -9.07 -14.07
N GLY A 39 0.67 -8.09 -14.23
CA GLY A 39 0.52 -7.01 -15.22
C GLY A 39 -0.12 -5.74 -14.67
N LEU A 40 -0.12 -5.54 -13.34
CA LEU A 40 -0.57 -4.28 -12.76
C LEU A 40 0.32 -3.13 -13.29
N PRO A 41 -0.25 -2.02 -13.81
CA PRO A 41 0.54 -0.93 -14.36
C PRO A 41 1.50 -0.33 -13.31
N LYS A 42 2.69 0.06 -13.76
CA LYS A 42 3.72 0.66 -12.90
C LYS A 42 3.15 1.90 -12.19
N GLY A 43 3.36 1.99 -10.88
CA GLY A 43 2.93 3.12 -10.07
C GLY A 43 1.50 3.02 -9.52
N VAL A 44 0.69 2.05 -9.95
CA VAL A 44 -0.67 1.85 -9.42
C VAL A 44 -0.66 1.32 -7.99
N LEU A 45 0.27 0.42 -7.66
CA LEU A 45 0.50 -0.06 -6.30
C LEU A 45 1.99 0.07 -5.96
N ASN A 46 2.28 0.82 -4.90
CA ASN A 46 3.63 1.11 -4.44
C ASN A 46 3.77 0.59 -3.00
N LEU A 47 4.79 -0.22 -2.74
CA LEU A 47 5.09 -0.74 -1.41
C LEU A 47 6.17 0.11 -0.76
N VAL A 48 5.89 0.66 0.43
CA VAL A 48 6.85 1.47 1.20
C VAL A 48 7.08 0.82 2.56
N MET A 49 8.26 0.25 2.74
CA MET A 49 8.72 -0.31 4.01
C MET A 49 9.35 0.78 4.87
N GLY A 50 9.13 0.72 6.18
CA GLY A 50 9.77 1.62 7.12
C GLY A 50 8.97 1.81 8.40
N LYS A 51 9.54 2.56 9.34
CA LYS A 51 8.96 2.78 10.67
C LYS A 51 7.61 3.48 10.59
N GLY A 52 6.65 3.05 11.41
CA GLY A 52 5.34 3.70 11.55
C GLY A 52 5.45 5.19 11.82
N SER A 53 6.30 5.57 12.77
CA SER A 53 6.54 6.96 13.17
C SER A 53 7.20 7.83 12.10
N VAL A 54 7.76 7.24 11.05
CA VAL A 54 8.43 7.97 9.96
C VAL A 54 7.55 7.97 8.72
N VAL A 55 7.28 6.78 8.16
CA VAL A 55 6.51 6.65 6.92
C VAL A 55 5.04 6.97 7.14
N GLY A 56 4.46 6.52 8.26
CA GLY A 56 3.06 6.80 8.58
C GLY A 56 2.83 8.29 8.82
N GLN A 57 3.76 8.96 9.52
CA GLN A 57 3.67 10.41 9.73
C GLN A 57 3.81 11.18 8.41
N ALA A 58 4.79 10.82 7.56
CA ALA A 58 4.94 11.42 6.24
C ALA A 58 3.70 11.25 5.35
N MET A 59 2.98 10.12 5.46
CA MET A 59 1.70 9.91 4.79
C MET A 59 0.61 10.85 5.34
N LEU A 60 0.49 10.96 6.66
CA LEU A 60 -0.51 11.84 7.30
C LEU A 60 -0.31 13.32 6.95
N ASP A 61 0.93 13.75 6.77
CA ASP A 61 1.29 15.14 6.45
C ASP A 61 1.26 15.45 4.94
N SER A 62 1.07 14.45 4.08
CA SER A 62 1.14 14.62 2.63
C SER A 62 -0.16 15.21 2.07
N PRO A 63 -0.11 16.35 1.36
CA PRO A 63 -1.29 16.91 0.69
C PRO A 63 -1.72 16.12 -0.56
N ASP A 64 -0.86 15.21 -1.04
CA ASP A 64 -1.09 14.42 -2.25
C ASP A 64 -1.97 13.18 -2.00
N LEU A 65 -2.20 12.81 -0.72
CA LEU A 65 -3.08 11.69 -0.37
C LEU A 65 -4.52 12.16 -0.24
N ASN A 66 -5.42 11.54 -1.01
CA ASN A 66 -6.86 11.84 -0.95
C ASN A 66 -7.56 11.11 0.20
N ALA A 67 -7.04 9.98 0.67
CA ALA A 67 -7.63 9.19 1.76
C ALA A 67 -6.60 8.27 2.41
N ILE A 68 -6.84 7.92 3.69
CA ILE A 68 -6.07 6.93 4.43
C ILE A 68 -7.04 5.89 5.01
N THR A 69 -6.69 4.62 4.86
CA THR A 69 -7.39 3.50 5.51
C THR A 69 -6.43 2.74 6.42
N PHE A 70 -6.76 2.66 7.70
CA PHE A 70 -5.90 2.09 8.76
C PHE A 70 -6.62 0.95 9.51
N THR A 71 -5.88 -0.07 9.92
CA THR A 71 -6.33 -1.18 10.79
C THR A 71 -5.14 -1.71 11.55
#